data_AF-A0AAU3VTZ0-F1
#
_entry.id   AF-A0AAU3VTZ0-F1
#
_cell.length_a   1.000
_cell.length_b   1.000
_cell.length_c   1.000
_cell.angle_alpha   90.00
_cell.angle_beta   90.00
_cell.angle_gamma   90.00
#
_symmetry.space_group_name_H-M   'P 1'
#
loop_
_entity.id
_entity.type
_entity.pdbx_description
1 polymer ?
#
loop_
_entity_poly.entity_id
_entity_poly.type
_entity_poly.pdbx_seq_one_letter_code
_entity_poly.pdbx_strand_id
1 'polypeptide(L)'
;MGEYHYHYVVHQSDGDLARGVVWAAALTGGPAAVPYLRALALRVGGPVSDVIEDLKLAGAAINALAEIDDPAALEALWRLQSRIKHRALRKQLDTALLTAADRQGITAGQLVERSVPDHGLASDGSLEHELGGYRVRVAIEDAVTVRLTFAGPDGRLFRTAPAAVKDGFPDELKQLKALAKEVRGTLSGERARVEALMSAGREWPYDEWCRYYRDHPVTGVLVRGLIWEFQHSDGVWHAAVPMTEPPGEPARARLWHPVRASTDEIRAWRERIVDQRLRQPFKQAFREIYLLTPAEEETGVYSNRFAAHIVHYPRLYALFKERGWQANFLGRYDGGYEGKARAEFGDGEWRACFFHEPAAEDYGDYAPDHAATDQVRFERRDGRRRREVPLAEVPPLVFSEAMRDVDLFVGVTSIAADPEWADRGEDRYAAYWRTATFGELTANAEVRREALERILPRLKIADRCALDGRFLVVRGGLRTYRIHLGSANILMEPDDSYLCIVPSRPKSDGKVFLPFEDDRLSLILSKAFLLAADSKITDETILTQIKRGG
;
A
#
# COMPACT_ATOMS: atom_id res chain seq x y z
N MET A 1 -46.58 18.20 -15.52
CA MET A 1 -45.69 17.33 -16.31
C MET A 1 -45.21 18.17 -17.49
N GLY A 2 -44.01 18.73 -17.42
CA GLY A 2 -43.44 19.44 -18.57
C GLY A 2 -42.95 18.42 -19.60
N GLU A 3 -43.32 18.61 -20.87
CA GLU A 3 -42.80 17.81 -21.97
C GLU A 3 -41.29 18.04 -22.10
N TYR A 4 -40.49 17.05 -21.73
CA TYR A 4 -39.07 17.04 -22.07
C TYR A 4 -38.93 16.54 -23.51
N HIS A 5 -38.78 17.47 -24.45
CA HIS A 5 -38.41 17.16 -25.84
C HIS A 5 -36.90 16.91 -25.88
N TYR A 6 -36.47 15.65 -25.89
CA TYR A 6 -35.06 15.31 -26.06
C TYR A 6 -34.70 15.33 -27.56
N HIS A 7 -33.76 16.19 -27.94
CA HIS A 7 -33.33 16.31 -29.34
C HIS A 7 -32.21 15.30 -29.66
N TYR A 8 -32.16 14.80 -30.90
CA TYR A 8 -30.99 14.07 -31.38
C TYR A 8 -29.92 15.06 -31.85
N VAL A 9 -28.65 14.85 -31.50
CA VAL A 9 -27.53 15.58 -32.14
C VAL A 9 -27.38 15.14 -33.59
N VAL A 10 -27.55 13.84 -33.84
CA VAL A 10 -27.51 13.21 -35.16
C VAL A 10 -28.68 12.23 -35.23
N HIS A 11 -29.45 12.28 -36.32
CA HIS A 11 -30.52 11.32 -36.54
C HIS A 11 -29.95 9.89 -36.65
N GLN A 12 -30.68 8.88 -36.18
CA GLN A 12 -30.18 7.50 -36.11
C GLN A 12 -29.73 6.95 -37.47
N SER A 13 -30.31 7.44 -38.57
CA SER A 13 -29.93 7.08 -39.94
C SER A 13 -28.57 7.61 -40.38
N ASP A 14 -28.05 8.66 -39.73
CA ASP A 14 -26.83 9.36 -40.12
C ASP A 14 -25.65 9.08 -39.15
N GLY A 15 -25.83 8.17 -38.20
CA GLY A 15 -24.85 7.88 -37.15
C GLY A 15 -23.49 7.46 -37.71
N ASP A 16 -23.45 6.70 -38.81
CA ASP A 16 -22.20 6.26 -39.43
C ASP A 16 -21.47 7.41 -40.12
N LEU A 17 -22.20 8.29 -40.81
CA LEU A 17 -21.66 9.51 -41.41
C LEU A 17 -21.05 10.41 -40.33
N ALA A 18 -21.78 10.64 -39.23
CA ALA A 18 -21.29 11.47 -38.13
C ALA A 18 -20.03 10.90 -37.47
N ARG A 19 -19.95 9.57 -37.27
CA ARG A 19 -18.72 8.93 -36.78
C ARG A 19 -17.56 9.09 -37.77
N GLY A 20 -17.84 8.99 -39.06
CA GLY A 20 -16.86 9.27 -40.11
C GLY A 20 -16.31 10.70 -40.04
N VAL A 21 -17.19 11.70 -39.83
CA VAL A 21 -16.80 13.11 -39.65
C VAL A 21 -15.95 13.28 -38.39
N VAL A 22 -16.30 12.63 -37.29
CA VAL A 22 -15.51 12.66 -36.04
C VAL A 22 -14.10 12.11 -36.24
N TRP A 23 -13.96 10.98 -36.94
CA TRP A 23 -12.64 10.42 -37.24
C TRP A 23 -11.84 11.30 -38.21
N ALA A 24 -12.49 11.84 -39.24
CA ALA A 24 -11.86 12.78 -40.16
C ALA A 24 -11.37 14.04 -39.43
N ALA A 25 -12.12 14.55 -38.44
CA ALA A 25 -11.74 15.69 -37.64
C ALA A 25 -10.46 15.44 -36.82
N ALA A 26 -10.28 14.25 -36.24
CA ALA A 26 -9.03 13.91 -35.56
C ALA A 26 -7.84 13.82 -36.53
N LEU A 27 -8.04 13.19 -37.69
CA LEU A 27 -6.98 13.02 -38.70
C LEU A 27 -6.54 14.33 -39.37
N THR A 28 -7.47 15.27 -39.56
CA THR A 28 -7.22 16.52 -40.32
C THR A 28 -7.05 17.74 -39.42
N GLY A 29 -7.73 17.79 -38.28
CA GLY A 29 -7.75 18.93 -37.38
C GLY A 29 -6.70 18.86 -36.26
N GLY A 30 -6.16 17.67 -35.96
CA GLY A 30 -5.14 17.49 -34.93
C GLY A 30 -5.51 18.17 -33.59
N PRO A 31 -4.61 18.96 -32.97
CA PRO A 31 -4.89 19.66 -31.71
C PRO A 31 -6.12 20.58 -31.74
N ALA A 32 -6.43 21.20 -32.89
CA ALA A 32 -7.56 22.10 -33.01
C ALA A 32 -8.93 21.38 -32.88
N ALA A 33 -8.97 20.07 -33.11
CA ALA A 33 -10.18 19.26 -32.99
C ALA A 33 -10.53 18.90 -31.53
N VAL A 34 -9.55 18.91 -30.63
CA VAL A 34 -9.66 18.48 -29.23
C VAL A 34 -10.84 19.11 -28.46
N PRO A 35 -11.03 20.45 -28.44
CA PRO A 35 -12.14 21.06 -27.68
C PRO A 35 -13.51 20.61 -28.22
N TYR A 36 -13.64 20.44 -29.53
CA TYR A 36 -14.90 20.02 -30.17
C TYR A 36 -15.22 18.55 -29.90
N LEU A 37 -14.23 17.67 -30.00
CA LEU A 37 -14.39 16.24 -29.70
C LEU A 37 -14.74 16.02 -28.23
N ARG A 38 -14.08 16.75 -27.32
CA ARG A 38 -14.41 16.73 -25.88
C ARG A 38 -15.83 17.20 -25.63
N ALA A 39 -16.22 18.33 -26.22
CA ALA A 39 -17.57 18.88 -26.05
C ALA A 39 -18.63 17.90 -26.58
N LEU A 40 -18.40 17.28 -27.73
CA LEU A 40 -19.28 16.27 -28.31
C LEU A 40 -19.43 15.05 -27.40
N ALA A 41 -18.31 14.47 -26.96
CA ALA A 41 -18.31 13.30 -26.07
C ALA A 41 -19.09 13.58 -24.77
N LEU A 42 -18.90 14.76 -24.18
CA LEU A 42 -19.61 15.16 -22.96
C LEU A 42 -21.10 15.43 -23.24
N ARG A 43 -21.45 16.04 -24.37
CA ARG A 43 -22.84 16.36 -24.70
C ARG A 43 -23.67 15.10 -24.93
N VAL A 44 -23.14 14.09 -25.63
CA VAL A 44 -23.90 12.88 -25.99
C VAL A 44 -23.67 11.68 -25.06
N GLY A 45 -22.81 11.80 -24.05
CA GLY A 45 -22.53 10.75 -23.06
C GLY A 45 -22.37 11.23 -21.61
N GLY A 46 -22.67 12.50 -21.33
CA GLY A 46 -22.52 13.12 -20.01
C GLY A 46 -23.73 12.97 -19.08
N PRO A 47 -23.60 13.41 -17.81
CA PRO A 47 -24.60 13.18 -16.76
C PRO A 47 -25.87 14.04 -16.87
N VAL A 48 -25.80 15.18 -17.56
CA VAL A 48 -26.94 16.06 -17.87
C VAL A 48 -26.76 16.51 -19.31
N SER A 49 -27.74 16.18 -20.15
CA SER A 49 -27.70 16.42 -21.59
C SER A 49 -29.04 16.99 -22.04
N ASP A 50 -28.99 17.99 -22.92
CA ASP A 50 -30.15 18.53 -23.65
C ASP A 50 -30.58 17.61 -24.82
N VAL A 51 -29.83 16.53 -25.04
CA VAL A 51 -29.96 15.60 -26.17
C VAL A 51 -30.03 14.15 -25.72
N ILE A 52 -30.59 13.30 -26.59
CA ILE A 52 -30.62 11.84 -26.38
C ILE A 52 -29.19 11.30 -26.34
N GLU A 53 -28.91 10.43 -25.37
CA GLU A 53 -27.61 9.77 -25.22
C GLU A 53 -27.29 8.94 -26.48
N ASP A 54 -26.11 9.18 -27.07
CA ASP A 54 -25.59 8.44 -28.21
C ASP A 54 -24.21 7.88 -27.86
N LEU A 55 -24.22 6.65 -27.32
CA LEU A 55 -23.02 5.95 -26.91
C LEU A 55 -22.06 5.68 -28.07
N LYS A 56 -22.55 5.54 -29.30
CA LYS A 56 -21.71 5.28 -30.47
C LYS A 56 -20.95 6.53 -30.88
N LEU A 57 -21.63 7.68 -30.87
CA LEU A 57 -21.02 8.97 -31.20
C LEU A 57 -20.08 9.44 -30.09
N ALA A 58 -20.46 9.29 -28.81
CA ALA A 58 -19.58 9.56 -27.67
C ALA A 58 -18.32 8.69 -27.75
N GLY A 59 -18.48 7.38 -27.99
CA GLY A 59 -17.37 6.46 -28.15
C GLY A 59 -16.46 6.84 -29.32
N ALA A 60 -17.02 7.25 -30.47
CA ALA A 60 -16.23 7.70 -31.60
C ALA A 60 -15.38 8.93 -31.26
N ALA A 61 -15.95 9.91 -30.54
CA ALA A 61 -15.23 11.11 -30.10
C ALA A 61 -14.12 10.78 -29.08
N ILE A 62 -14.37 9.85 -28.15
CA ILE A 62 -13.38 9.37 -27.19
C ILE A 62 -12.20 8.69 -27.91
N ASN A 63 -12.47 7.82 -28.87
CA ASN A 63 -11.40 7.17 -29.65
C ASN A 63 -10.66 8.19 -30.52
N ALA A 64 -11.37 9.14 -31.13
CA ALA A 64 -10.77 10.19 -31.94
C ALA A 64 -9.82 11.07 -31.12
N LEU A 65 -10.16 11.38 -29.87
CA LEU A 65 -9.25 12.06 -28.94
C LEU A 65 -7.98 11.25 -28.66
N ALA A 66 -8.10 9.93 -28.49
CA ALA A 66 -6.93 9.07 -28.27
C ALA A 66 -5.99 8.99 -29.47
N GLU A 67 -6.50 9.30 -30.66
CA GLU A 67 -5.71 9.30 -31.88
C GLU A 67 -4.91 10.60 -32.09
N ILE A 68 -5.22 11.66 -31.35
CA ILE A 68 -4.53 12.95 -31.46
C ILE A 68 -3.28 12.95 -30.59
N ASP A 69 -2.12 13.12 -31.22
CA ASP A 69 -0.82 13.21 -30.55
C ASP A 69 -0.58 14.63 -29.99
N ASP A 70 -1.36 15.01 -28.97
CA ASP A 70 -1.27 16.31 -28.31
C ASP A 70 -1.60 16.22 -26.81
N PRO A 71 -0.83 16.88 -25.91
CA PRO A 71 -1.10 16.89 -24.47
C PRO A 71 -2.53 17.32 -24.09
N ALA A 72 -3.13 18.24 -24.85
CA ALA A 72 -4.51 18.68 -24.62
C ALA A 72 -5.53 17.55 -24.85
N ALA A 73 -5.24 16.60 -25.74
CA ALA A 73 -6.11 15.45 -25.99
C ALA A 73 -6.14 14.50 -24.79
N LEU A 74 -4.98 14.24 -24.18
CA LEU A 74 -4.87 13.46 -22.96
C LEU A 74 -5.59 14.15 -21.80
N GLU A 75 -5.40 15.47 -21.62
CA GLU A 75 -6.11 16.25 -20.61
C GLU A 75 -7.64 16.24 -20.85
N ALA A 76 -8.08 16.29 -22.10
CA ALA A 76 -9.48 16.21 -22.45
C ALA A 76 -10.09 14.85 -22.06
N LEU A 77 -9.40 13.75 -22.32
CA LEU A 77 -9.79 12.40 -21.90
C LEU A 77 -9.88 12.28 -20.37
N TRP A 78 -8.92 12.86 -19.63
CA TRP A 78 -8.95 12.93 -18.17
C TRP A 78 -10.20 13.64 -17.64
N ARG A 79 -10.50 14.81 -18.22
CA ARG A 79 -11.69 15.58 -17.86
C ARG A 79 -12.98 14.85 -18.22
N LEU A 80 -13.00 14.03 -19.26
CA LEU A 80 -14.16 13.19 -19.61
C LEU A 80 -14.35 12.04 -18.62
N GLN A 81 -13.26 11.39 -18.19
CA GLN A 81 -13.31 10.27 -17.24
C GLN A 81 -13.97 10.66 -15.90
N SER A 82 -13.73 11.88 -15.41
CA SER A 82 -14.37 12.37 -14.18
C SER A 82 -15.85 12.75 -14.34
N ARG A 83 -16.32 12.97 -15.57
CA ARG A 83 -17.69 13.46 -15.85
C ARG A 83 -18.63 12.35 -16.33
N ILE A 84 -18.14 11.43 -17.16
CA ILE A 84 -18.96 10.38 -17.78
C ILE A 84 -19.15 9.20 -16.82
N LYS A 85 -20.42 8.89 -16.49
CA LYS A 85 -20.78 7.80 -15.56
C LYS A 85 -21.16 6.49 -16.27
N HIS A 86 -21.44 6.51 -17.58
CA HIS A 86 -21.87 5.32 -18.31
C HIS A 86 -20.77 4.23 -18.35
N ARG A 87 -21.11 2.96 -18.04
CA ARG A 87 -20.13 1.88 -17.84
C ARG A 87 -19.33 1.55 -19.11
N ALA A 88 -20.00 1.48 -20.26
CA ALA A 88 -19.32 1.14 -21.53
C ALA A 88 -18.35 2.25 -21.96
N LEU A 89 -18.76 3.52 -21.81
CA LEU A 89 -17.91 4.67 -22.16
C LEU A 89 -16.73 4.81 -21.20
N ARG A 90 -16.89 4.47 -19.91
CA ARG A 90 -15.76 4.42 -18.98
C ARG A 90 -14.69 3.41 -19.40
N LYS A 91 -15.08 2.18 -19.74
CA LYS A 91 -14.14 1.18 -20.28
C LYS A 91 -13.40 1.68 -21.53
N GLN A 92 -14.13 2.41 -22.39
CA GLN A 92 -13.56 2.98 -23.59
C GLN A 92 -12.62 4.16 -23.30
N LEU A 93 -12.96 5.02 -22.35
CA LEU A 93 -12.09 6.09 -21.84
C LEU A 93 -10.80 5.52 -21.23
N ASP A 94 -10.89 4.44 -20.46
CA ASP A 94 -9.71 3.78 -19.90
C ASP A 94 -8.76 3.28 -21.00
N THR A 95 -9.33 2.72 -22.08
CA THR A 95 -8.56 2.29 -23.25
C THR A 95 -7.96 3.47 -24.01
N ALA A 96 -8.77 4.52 -24.24
CA ALA A 96 -8.36 5.73 -24.92
C ALA A 96 -7.24 6.49 -24.19
N LEU A 97 -7.32 6.56 -22.86
CA LEU A 97 -6.28 7.16 -22.02
C LEU A 97 -4.96 6.40 -22.13
N LEU A 98 -4.97 5.06 -22.14
CA LEU A 98 -3.77 4.26 -22.35
C LEU A 98 -3.16 4.48 -23.74
N THR A 99 -3.99 4.51 -24.78
CA THR A 99 -3.53 4.78 -26.16
C THR A 99 -2.92 6.18 -26.29
N ALA A 100 -3.59 7.21 -25.74
CA ALA A 100 -3.11 8.59 -25.79
C ALA A 100 -1.81 8.77 -25.01
N ALA A 101 -1.70 8.11 -23.85
CA ALA A 101 -0.49 8.15 -23.02
C ALA A 101 0.70 7.50 -23.74
N ASP A 102 0.50 6.33 -24.35
CA ASP A 102 1.54 5.61 -25.11
C ASP A 102 2.12 6.46 -26.24
N ARG A 103 1.27 7.19 -26.98
CA ARG A 103 1.71 8.10 -28.05
C ARG A 103 2.58 9.24 -27.55
N GLN A 104 2.30 9.74 -26.35
CA GLN A 104 3.05 10.84 -25.73
C GLN A 104 4.26 10.35 -24.91
N GLY A 105 4.60 9.06 -24.98
CA GLY A 105 5.69 8.46 -24.19
C GLY A 105 5.40 8.44 -22.68
N ILE A 106 4.13 8.59 -22.29
CA ILE A 106 3.67 8.55 -20.91
C ILE A 106 3.35 7.10 -20.56
N THR A 107 4.07 6.56 -19.58
CA THR A 107 3.81 5.19 -19.12
C THR A 107 2.47 5.10 -18.39
N ALA A 108 1.86 3.91 -18.34
CA ALA A 108 0.64 3.68 -17.55
C ALA A 108 0.80 4.10 -16.07
N GLY A 109 2.00 3.95 -15.50
CA GLY A 109 2.29 4.41 -14.13
C GLY A 109 2.27 5.95 -14.00
N GLN A 110 2.84 6.68 -14.97
CA GLN A 110 2.78 8.16 -15.00
C GLN A 110 1.34 8.64 -15.26
N LEU A 111 0.59 7.89 -16.07
CA LEU A 111 -0.80 8.18 -16.33
C LEU A 111 -1.66 8.08 -15.05
N VAL A 112 -1.42 7.07 -14.20
CA VAL A 112 -2.11 6.95 -12.89
C VAL A 112 -1.68 8.06 -11.92
N GLU A 113 -0.40 8.42 -11.91
CA GLU A 113 0.17 9.48 -11.08
C GLU A 113 -0.48 10.85 -11.33
N ARG A 114 -0.70 11.21 -12.60
CA ARG A 114 -1.21 12.54 -13.00
C ARG A 114 -2.68 12.78 -12.69
N SER A 115 -3.31 11.84 -12.01
CA SER A 115 -4.74 11.58 -12.08
C SER A 115 -5.38 11.24 -10.77
N VAL A 116 -4.56 11.29 -9.73
CA VAL A 116 -4.98 11.25 -8.35
C VAL A 116 -5.95 12.43 -8.15
N PRO A 117 -7.19 12.18 -7.69
CA PRO A 117 -8.12 13.26 -7.45
C PRO A 117 -7.68 14.12 -6.26
N ASP A 118 -7.78 15.45 -6.41
CA ASP A 118 -7.51 16.41 -5.33
C ASP A 118 -8.67 16.53 -4.33
N HIS A 119 -9.86 16.09 -4.71
CA HIS A 119 -11.11 16.18 -3.94
C HIS A 119 -11.49 17.62 -3.53
N GLY A 120 -10.97 18.62 -4.24
CA GLY A 120 -11.10 20.03 -3.86
C GLY A 120 -10.40 20.41 -2.55
N LEU A 121 -9.51 19.54 -2.03
CA LEU A 121 -8.70 19.85 -0.85
C LEU A 121 -7.70 20.97 -1.17
N ALA A 122 -7.46 21.85 -0.21
CA ALA A 122 -6.35 22.80 -0.25
C ALA A 122 -4.99 22.06 -0.12
N SER A 123 -3.90 22.77 -0.40
CA SER A 123 -2.52 22.22 -0.37
C SER A 123 -2.10 21.64 0.99
N ASP A 124 -2.76 22.05 2.07
CA ASP A 124 -2.58 21.47 3.41
C ASP A 124 -3.30 20.12 3.62
N GLY A 125 -4.00 19.62 2.59
CA GLY A 125 -4.77 18.37 2.63
C GLY A 125 -6.11 18.50 3.32
N SER A 126 -6.69 19.71 3.39
CA SER A 126 -7.96 19.95 4.06
C SER A 126 -9.00 20.72 3.24
N LEU A 127 -10.27 20.56 3.60
CA LEU A 127 -11.41 21.30 3.08
C LEU A 127 -12.28 21.76 4.25
N GLU A 128 -12.68 23.02 4.24
CA GLU A 128 -13.52 23.62 5.28
C GLU A 128 -14.86 24.13 4.71
N HIS A 129 -15.93 23.91 5.46
CA HIS A 129 -17.28 24.40 5.18
C HIS A 129 -17.91 25.00 6.44
N GLU A 130 -18.76 26.00 6.29
CA GLU A 130 -19.60 26.48 7.39
C GLU A 130 -21.01 25.91 7.30
N LEU A 131 -21.49 25.30 8.39
CA LEU A 131 -22.85 24.76 8.54
C LEU A 131 -23.44 25.23 9.87
N GLY A 132 -24.42 26.12 9.84
CA GLY A 132 -25.15 26.56 11.04
C GLY A 132 -24.27 27.18 12.14
N GLY A 133 -23.24 27.94 11.77
CA GLY A 133 -22.27 28.52 12.70
C GLY A 133 -21.16 27.57 13.17
N TYR A 134 -21.15 26.32 12.69
CA TYR A 134 -20.05 25.39 12.90
C TYR A 134 -19.12 25.38 11.68
N ARG A 135 -17.81 25.42 11.93
CA ARG A 135 -16.80 25.16 10.91
C ARG A 135 -16.52 23.66 10.85
N VAL A 136 -16.88 23.04 9.73
CA VAL A 136 -16.71 21.62 9.49
C VAL A 136 -15.49 21.40 8.60
N ARG A 137 -14.52 20.63 9.08
CA ARG A 137 -13.24 20.39 8.38
C ARG A 137 -13.06 18.91 8.07
N VAL A 138 -12.89 18.59 6.78
CA VAL A 138 -12.35 17.30 6.31
C VAL A 138 -10.85 17.49 6.13
N ALA A 139 -10.02 16.67 6.79
CA ALA A 139 -8.57 16.79 6.68
C ALA A 139 -7.88 15.43 6.69
N ILE A 140 -6.80 15.33 5.91
CA ILE A 140 -5.83 14.24 6.00
C ILE A 140 -4.87 14.59 7.14
N GLU A 141 -4.92 13.85 8.25
CA GLU A 141 -4.07 14.10 9.41
C GLU A 141 -2.72 13.38 9.32
N ASP A 142 -2.72 12.18 8.73
CA ASP A 142 -1.52 11.37 8.50
C ASP A 142 -1.74 10.46 7.29
N ALA A 143 -0.75 9.61 6.99
CA ALA A 143 -0.73 8.74 5.82
C ALA A 143 -1.91 7.74 5.71
N VAL A 144 -2.70 7.55 6.77
CA VAL A 144 -3.85 6.62 6.79
C VAL A 144 -5.13 7.23 7.34
N THR A 145 -5.04 8.40 7.98
CA THR A 145 -6.14 8.99 8.72
C THR A 145 -6.73 10.19 8.00
N VAL A 146 -7.99 10.03 7.57
CA VAL A 146 -8.85 11.14 7.15
C VAL A 146 -9.89 11.39 8.23
N ARG A 147 -9.91 12.59 8.81
CA ARG A 147 -10.87 12.99 9.85
C ARG A 147 -11.86 14.04 9.36
N LEU A 148 -13.06 13.94 9.92
CA LEU A 148 -14.10 14.96 9.85
C LEU A 148 -14.22 15.56 11.26
N THR A 149 -13.99 16.86 11.39
CA THR A 149 -14.03 17.59 12.66
C THR A 149 -14.97 18.78 12.56
N PHE A 150 -15.49 19.22 13.72
CA PHE A 150 -16.45 20.31 13.83
C PHE A 150 -15.95 21.29 14.88
N ALA A 151 -15.80 22.56 14.54
CA ALA A 151 -15.53 23.63 15.49
C ALA A 151 -16.81 24.44 15.71
N GLY A 152 -17.25 24.58 16.96
CA GLY A 152 -18.39 25.41 17.31
C GLY A 152 -18.11 26.91 17.25
N PRO A 153 -19.14 27.77 17.36
CA PRO A 153 -18.98 29.23 17.44
C PRO A 153 -18.12 29.68 18.63
N ASP A 154 -18.05 28.86 19.68
CA ASP A 154 -17.23 29.03 20.89
C ASP A 154 -15.78 28.55 20.70
N GLY A 155 -15.42 28.05 19.51
CA GLY A 155 -14.12 27.48 19.20
C GLY A 155 -13.94 26.02 19.67
N ARG A 156 -14.94 25.40 20.28
CA ARG A 156 -14.82 24.03 20.80
C ARG A 156 -14.81 23.00 19.67
N LEU A 157 -13.85 22.07 19.71
CA LEU A 157 -13.67 21.03 18.70
C LEU A 157 -14.40 19.72 19.06
N PHE A 158 -15.06 19.13 18.07
CA PHE A 158 -15.78 17.87 18.17
C PHE A 158 -15.35 16.92 17.04
N ARG A 159 -15.24 15.63 17.37
CA ARG A 159 -14.99 14.53 16.40
C ARG A 159 -16.27 13.86 15.92
N THR A 160 -17.38 14.18 16.55
CA THR A 160 -18.71 13.70 16.20
C THR A 160 -19.57 14.91 15.85
N ALA A 161 -20.45 14.75 14.86
CA ALA A 161 -21.31 15.85 14.43
C ALA A 161 -22.23 16.29 15.59
N PRO A 162 -22.24 17.59 15.96
CA PRO A 162 -23.17 18.16 16.92
C PRO A 162 -24.64 18.02 16.48
N ALA A 163 -25.58 18.04 17.43
CA ALA A 163 -27.02 17.92 17.12
C ALA A 163 -27.49 19.01 16.16
N ALA A 164 -27.06 20.27 16.37
CA ALA A 164 -27.37 21.40 15.50
C ALA A 164 -26.99 21.17 14.02
N VAL A 165 -25.87 20.49 13.77
CA VAL A 165 -25.44 20.15 12.39
C VAL A 165 -26.19 18.92 11.87
N LYS A 166 -26.42 17.91 12.71
CA LYS A 166 -27.13 16.67 12.33
C LYS A 166 -28.58 16.94 11.93
N ASP A 167 -29.26 17.78 12.68
CA ASP A 167 -30.70 18.01 12.53
C ASP A 167 -30.96 19.16 11.54
N GLY A 168 -30.08 20.18 11.50
CA GLY A 168 -30.22 21.34 10.62
C GLY A 168 -29.66 21.16 9.20
N PHE A 169 -28.62 20.33 9.02
CA PHE A 169 -27.89 20.16 7.75
C PHE A 169 -27.58 18.69 7.44
N PRO A 170 -28.58 17.78 7.46
CA PRO A 170 -28.34 16.34 7.32
C PRO A 170 -27.77 15.97 5.94
N ASP A 171 -28.17 16.66 4.88
CA ASP A 171 -27.73 16.34 3.51
C ASP A 171 -26.30 16.80 3.22
N GLU A 172 -25.93 18.01 3.65
CA GLU A 172 -24.55 18.52 3.57
C GLU A 172 -23.61 17.67 4.42
N LEU A 173 -24.03 17.30 5.65
CA LEU A 173 -23.27 16.39 6.50
C LEU A 173 -23.08 15.02 5.83
N LYS A 174 -24.10 14.51 5.11
CA LYS A 174 -23.99 13.26 4.36
C LYS A 174 -23.00 13.38 3.21
N GLN A 175 -22.99 14.49 2.48
CA GLN A 175 -22.03 14.77 1.40
C GLN A 175 -20.59 14.85 1.95
N LEU A 176 -20.37 15.57 3.05
CA LEU A 176 -19.04 15.66 3.67
C LEU A 176 -18.52 14.32 4.19
N LYS A 177 -19.41 13.47 4.72
CA LYS A 177 -19.07 12.09 5.10
C LYS A 177 -18.72 11.23 3.89
N ALA A 178 -19.43 11.38 2.78
CA ALA A 178 -19.11 10.68 1.54
C ALA A 178 -17.75 11.12 0.99
N LEU A 179 -17.50 12.44 0.94
CA LEU A 179 -16.20 13.00 0.56
C LEU A 179 -15.07 12.46 1.45
N ALA A 180 -15.23 12.48 2.77
CA ALA A 180 -14.22 11.94 3.68
C ALA A 180 -13.95 10.43 3.46
N LYS A 181 -14.95 9.68 2.97
CA LYS A 181 -14.78 8.27 2.58
C LYS A 181 -14.04 8.13 1.24
N GLU A 182 -14.35 8.99 0.27
CA GLU A 182 -13.67 9.03 -1.04
C GLU A 182 -12.19 9.41 -0.88
N VAL A 183 -11.90 10.49 -0.14
CA VAL A 183 -10.53 10.91 0.19
C VAL A 183 -9.75 9.79 0.87
N ARG A 184 -10.38 9.05 1.80
CA ARG A 184 -9.74 7.89 2.45
C ARG A 184 -9.42 6.76 1.46
N GLY A 185 -10.32 6.51 0.51
CA GLY A 185 -10.08 5.54 -0.56
C GLY A 185 -8.90 5.96 -1.44
N THR A 186 -8.86 7.22 -1.87
CA THR A 186 -7.75 7.77 -2.65
C THR A 186 -6.44 7.74 -1.87
N LEU A 187 -6.42 8.17 -0.61
CA LEU A 187 -5.22 8.14 0.23
C LEU A 187 -4.66 6.72 0.37
N SER A 188 -5.52 5.72 0.61
CA SER A 188 -5.12 4.31 0.72
C SER A 188 -4.52 3.78 -0.59
N GLY A 189 -5.21 4.00 -1.71
CA GLY A 189 -4.72 3.60 -3.03
C GLY A 189 -3.41 4.31 -3.40
N GLU A 190 -3.29 5.58 -3.06
CA GLU A 190 -2.11 6.39 -3.33
C GLU A 190 -0.92 5.96 -2.47
N ARG A 191 -1.13 5.59 -1.21
CA ARG A 191 -0.10 4.99 -0.36
C ARG A 191 0.48 3.72 -0.99
N ALA A 192 -0.38 2.82 -1.48
CA ALA A 192 0.04 1.60 -2.14
C ALA A 192 0.79 1.88 -3.45
N ARG A 193 0.32 2.85 -4.26
CA ARG A 193 0.98 3.28 -5.50
C ARG A 193 2.37 3.84 -5.23
N VAL A 194 2.50 4.73 -4.23
CA VAL A 194 3.79 5.34 -3.88
C VAL A 194 4.74 4.31 -3.30
N GLU A 195 4.27 3.33 -2.51
CA GLU A 195 5.11 2.23 -2.04
C GLU A 195 5.64 1.38 -3.22
N ALA A 196 4.82 1.13 -4.25
CA ALA A 196 5.25 0.36 -5.42
C ALA A 196 6.43 0.99 -6.19
N LEU A 197 6.63 2.31 -6.08
CA LEU A 197 7.78 3.03 -6.66
C LEU A 197 9.12 2.58 -6.08
N MET A 198 9.13 1.94 -4.90
CA MET A 198 10.34 1.39 -4.28
C MET A 198 11.05 0.38 -5.20
N SER A 199 10.31 -0.34 -6.05
CA SER A 199 10.87 -1.27 -7.03
C SER A 199 11.16 -0.66 -8.40
N ALA A 200 10.59 0.52 -8.69
CA ALA A 200 10.62 1.13 -10.03
C ALA A 200 11.94 1.86 -10.33
N GLY A 201 12.57 2.45 -9.32
CA GLY A 201 13.77 3.27 -9.53
C GLY A 201 13.53 4.50 -10.41
N ARG A 202 12.27 4.96 -10.50
CA ARG A 202 11.87 6.08 -11.35
C ARG A 202 12.51 7.38 -10.88
N GLU A 203 12.88 8.21 -11.85
CA GLU A 203 13.34 9.57 -11.66
C GLU A 203 12.36 10.55 -12.32
N TRP A 204 12.18 11.71 -11.71
CA TRP A 204 11.34 12.77 -12.22
C TRP A 204 12.16 14.04 -12.40
N PRO A 205 11.88 14.85 -13.43
CA PRO A 205 12.19 16.28 -13.39
C PRO A 205 11.64 16.89 -12.10
N TYR A 206 12.41 17.77 -11.46
CA TYR A 206 12.05 18.29 -10.14
C TYR A 206 10.70 19.02 -10.14
N ASP A 207 10.39 19.78 -11.20
CA ASP A 207 9.13 20.50 -11.37
C ASP A 207 7.92 19.56 -11.51
N GLU A 208 8.06 18.45 -12.26
CA GLU A 208 7.04 17.41 -12.34
C GLU A 208 6.82 16.74 -10.98
N TRP A 209 7.90 16.43 -10.26
CA TRP A 209 7.81 15.88 -8.91
C TRP A 209 7.11 16.85 -7.95
N CYS A 210 7.44 18.14 -8.01
CA CYS A 210 6.75 19.16 -7.23
C CYS A 210 5.25 19.13 -7.50
N ARG A 211 4.86 19.18 -8.78
CA ARG A 211 3.46 19.24 -9.23
C ARG A 211 2.65 18.02 -8.82
N TYR A 212 3.16 16.81 -9.05
CA TYR A 212 2.39 15.57 -8.89
C TYR A 212 2.57 14.88 -7.54
N TYR A 213 3.63 15.21 -6.81
CA TYR A 213 3.92 14.65 -5.49
C TYR A 213 3.83 15.70 -4.39
N ARG A 214 4.78 16.64 -4.33
CA ARG A 214 4.93 17.56 -3.18
C ARG A 214 3.71 18.44 -2.96
N ASP A 215 3.22 19.05 -4.05
CA ASP A 215 2.21 20.11 -4.04
C ASP A 215 0.79 19.56 -4.20
N HIS A 216 0.66 18.28 -4.56
CA HIS A 216 -0.64 17.62 -4.66
C HIS A 216 -1.25 17.43 -3.25
N PRO A 217 -2.53 17.78 -3.00
CA PRO A 217 -3.08 17.85 -1.65
C PRO A 217 -3.23 16.49 -0.95
N VAL A 218 -3.42 15.41 -1.71
CA VAL A 218 -3.44 14.03 -1.17
C VAL A 218 -2.04 13.43 -1.12
N THR A 219 -1.41 13.24 -2.28
CA THR A 219 -0.06 12.65 -2.42
C THR A 219 1.02 13.40 -1.61
N GLY A 220 0.93 14.72 -1.51
CA GLY A 220 1.87 15.55 -0.75
C GLY A 220 1.93 15.18 0.73
N VAL A 221 0.80 14.76 1.33
CA VAL A 221 0.78 14.30 2.73
C VAL A 221 1.64 13.05 2.92
N LEU A 222 1.61 12.13 1.96
CA LEU A 222 2.43 10.92 1.99
C LEU A 222 3.90 11.28 1.77
N VAL A 223 4.18 12.10 0.76
CA VAL A 223 5.53 12.49 0.32
C VAL A 223 6.32 13.19 1.42
N ARG A 224 5.66 14.04 2.22
CA ARG A 224 6.29 14.75 3.35
C ARG A 224 6.86 13.83 4.43
N GLY A 225 6.32 12.63 4.59
CA GLY A 225 6.80 11.62 5.55
C GLY A 225 7.87 10.68 4.98
N LEU A 226 8.26 10.83 3.72
CA LEU A 226 9.22 9.97 3.02
C LEU A 226 10.55 10.67 2.79
N ILE A 227 11.61 9.87 2.65
CA ILE A 227 12.94 10.30 2.24
C ILE A 227 12.99 10.27 0.70
N TRP A 228 13.48 11.34 0.11
CA TRP A 228 13.69 11.47 -1.33
C TRP A 228 15.16 11.81 -1.60
N GLU A 229 15.67 11.36 -2.73
CA GLU A 229 16.97 11.79 -3.23
C GLU A 229 16.75 12.88 -4.28
N PHE A 230 17.49 13.97 -4.18
CA PHE A 230 17.46 15.08 -5.12
C PHE A 230 18.82 15.20 -5.81
N GLN A 231 18.82 15.23 -7.14
CA GLN A 231 20.03 15.42 -7.92
C GLN A 231 20.21 16.91 -8.22
N HIS A 232 21.38 17.44 -7.88
CA HIS A 232 21.73 18.83 -8.15
C HIS A 232 22.53 18.96 -9.46
N SER A 233 22.88 20.19 -9.83
CA SER A 233 23.60 20.48 -11.09
C SER A 233 24.99 19.84 -11.18
N ASP A 234 25.57 19.43 -10.06
CA ASP A 234 26.81 18.66 -9.97
C ASP A 234 26.63 17.16 -10.24
N GLY A 235 25.39 16.69 -10.41
CA GLY A 235 25.02 15.30 -10.63
C GLY A 235 24.95 14.45 -9.36
N VAL A 236 25.22 15.02 -8.19
CA VAL A 236 25.22 14.31 -6.91
C VAL A 236 23.80 14.20 -6.35
N TRP A 237 23.47 13.02 -5.84
CA TRP A 237 22.18 12.74 -5.19
C TRP A 237 22.28 12.98 -3.70
N HIS A 238 21.39 13.82 -3.16
CA HIS A 238 21.29 14.11 -1.74
C HIS A 238 19.94 13.65 -1.19
N ALA A 239 19.98 12.80 -0.17
CA ALA A 239 18.78 12.37 0.54
C ALA A 239 18.26 13.49 1.46
N ALA A 240 16.97 13.79 1.38
CA ALA A 240 16.29 14.75 2.25
C ALA A 240 14.81 14.36 2.45
N VAL A 241 14.19 14.86 3.51
CA VAL A 241 12.72 14.83 3.62
C VAL A 241 12.15 16.11 2.99
N PRO A 242 11.06 16.05 2.22
CA PRO A 242 10.49 17.22 1.52
C PRO A 242 10.06 18.39 2.41
N MET A 243 9.89 18.18 3.72
CA MET A 243 9.58 19.27 4.66
C MET A 243 10.75 20.23 4.90
N THR A 244 11.97 19.80 4.57
CA THR A 244 13.15 20.65 4.52
C THR A 244 13.45 20.97 3.07
N GLU A 245 13.58 22.25 2.72
CA GLU A 245 14.01 22.62 1.37
C GLU A 245 15.36 21.94 1.07
N PRO A 246 15.48 21.22 -0.06
CA PRO A 246 16.76 20.65 -0.45
C PRO A 246 17.74 21.80 -0.68
N PRO A 247 19.01 21.68 -0.25
CA PRO A 247 19.98 22.76 -0.41
C PRO A 247 20.27 23.00 -1.89
N GLY A 248 20.13 24.24 -2.39
CA GLY A 248 20.38 24.58 -3.79
C GLY A 248 19.19 24.30 -4.72
N GLU A 249 19.45 24.21 -6.04
CA GLU A 249 18.42 24.02 -7.07
C GLU A 249 18.45 22.57 -7.60
N PRO A 250 17.54 21.69 -7.16
CA PRO A 250 17.50 20.31 -7.64
C PRO A 250 16.92 20.22 -9.06
N ALA A 251 17.54 19.40 -9.90
CA ALA A 251 17.10 19.14 -11.27
C ALA A 251 16.19 17.91 -11.37
N ARG A 252 16.46 16.89 -10.54
CA ARG A 252 15.69 15.63 -10.53
C ARG A 252 15.40 15.17 -9.11
N ALA A 253 14.35 14.38 -8.97
CA ALA A 253 14.00 13.69 -7.74
C ALA A 253 13.81 12.19 -7.99
N ARG A 254 14.10 11.36 -7.00
CA ARG A 254 13.71 9.95 -6.97
C ARG A 254 13.44 9.49 -5.53
N LEU A 255 12.66 8.44 -5.37
CA LEU A 255 12.35 7.91 -4.05
C LEU A 255 13.59 7.23 -3.46
N TRP A 256 14.04 7.64 -2.27
CA TRP A 256 15.19 7.04 -1.61
C TRP A 256 14.93 5.58 -1.26
N HIS A 257 15.92 4.71 -1.46
CA HIS A 257 15.83 3.30 -1.14
C HIS A 257 17.10 2.83 -0.41
N PRO A 258 16.99 2.07 0.69
CA PRO A 258 18.17 1.69 1.49
C PRO A 258 19.17 0.81 0.74
N VAL A 259 18.75 0.04 -0.27
CA VAL A 259 19.66 -0.72 -1.16
C VAL A 259 20.71 0.15 -1.86
N ARG A 260 20.46 1.47 -2.02
CA ARG A 260 21.42 2.41 -2.63
C ARG A 260 22.24 3.19 -1.59
N ALA A 261 21.90 3.05 -0.31
CA ALA A 261 22.49 3.83 0.76
C ALA A 261 23.56 3.03 1.51
N SER A 262 24.53 3.74 2.08
CA SER A 262 25.48 3.14 3.02
C SER A 262 24.80 2.76 4.33
N THR A 263 25.41 1.84 5.08
CA THR A 263 24.93 1.46 6.42
C THR A 263 24.89 2.65 7.39
N ASP A 264 25.86 3.57 7.29
CA ASP A 264 25.91 4.77 8.12
C ASP A 264 24.80 5.76 7.76
N GLU A 265 24.50 5.93 6.47
CA GLU A 265 23.37 6.76 6.04
C GLU A 265 22.04 6.18 6.50
N ILE A 266 21.84 4.86 6.37
CA ILE A 266 20.63 4.18 6.86
C ILE A 266 20.49 4.38 8.37
N ARG A 267 21.58 4.21 9.13
CA ARG A 267 21.59 4.43 10.59
C ARG A 267 21.20 5.86 10.94
N ALA A 268 21.79 6.84 10.28
CA ALA A 268 21.51 8.26 10.48
C ALA A 268 20.04 8.61 10.18
N TRP A 269 19.47 8.05 9.10
CA TRP A 269 18.05 8.24 8.80
C TRP A 269 17.13 7.63 9.84
N ARG A 270 17.41 6.41 10.28
CA ARG A 270 16.62 5.73 11.33
C ARG A 270 16.64 6.51 12.64
N GLU A 271 17.80 7.05 13.04
CA GLU A 271 17.92 7.93 14.20
C GLU A 271 17.09 9.20 14.02
N ARG A 272 17.29 9.92 12.92
CA ARG A 272 16.57 11.16 12.62
C ARG A 272 15.05 10.96 12.61
N ILE A 273 14.55 9.88 12.01
CA ILE A 273 13.11 9.55 11.96
C ILE A 273 12.52 9.40 13.36
N VAL A 274 13.22 8.72 14.26
CA VAL A 274 12.72 8.51 15.63
C VAL A 274 12.86 9.79 16.45
N ASP A 275 13.98 10.51 16.33
CA ASP A 275 14.25 11.74 17.07
C ASP A 275 13.27 12.85 16.71
N GLN A 276 12.98 13.02 15.42
CA GLN A 276 12.05 14.02 14.91
C GLN A 276 10.60 13.54 14.93
N ARG A 277 10.32 12.31 15.39
CA ARG A 277 9.00 11.68 15.37
C ARG A 277 8.32 11.72 14.00
N LEU A 278 9.10 11.53 12.94
CA LEU A 278 8.60 11.46 11.58
C LEU A 278 7.96 10.09 11.35
N ARG A 279 6.66 10.06 11.07
CA ARG A 279 5.98 8.81 10.74
C ARG A 279 6.02 8.56 9.25
N GLN A 280 6.67 7.49 8.83
CA GLN A 280 6.73 7.12 7.42
C GLN A 280 5.41 6.44 7.00
N PRO A 281 4.85 6.77 5.81
CA PRO A 281 3.65 6.12 5.27
C PRO A 281 3.73 4.59 5.17
N PHE A 282 4.94 4.09 4.92
CA PHE A 282 5.32 2.67 4.87
C PHE A 282 6.76 2.53 5.34
N LYS A 283 7.22 1.30 5.60
CA LYS A 283 8.63 1.05 5.97
C LYS A 283 9.56 1.49 4.84
N GLN A 284 10.33 2.55 5.05
CA GLN A 284 11.33 3.03 4.09
C GLN A 284 12.74 3.02 4.69
N ALA A 285 13.01 3.78 5.76
CA ALA A 285 14.33 3.76 6.42
C ALA A 285 14.55 2.47 7.23
N PHE A 286 13.47 1.93 7.76
CA PHE A 286 13.42 0.61 8.40
C PHE A 286 12.94 -0.44 7.41
N ARG A 287 13.27 -0.31 6.12
CA ARG A 287 12.93 -1.33 5.13
C ARG A 287 14.01 -2.41 5.12
N GLU A 288 13.57 -3.66 5.09
CA GLU A 288 14.39 -4.84 4.93
C GLU A 288 15.08 -4.81 3.55
N ILE A 289 16.37 -5.16 3.49
CA ILE A 289 17.15 -5.18 2.25
C ILE A 289 17.51 -6.64 1.95
N TYR A 290 17.21 -7.09 0.74
CA TYR A 290 17.63 -8.40 0.26
C TYR A 290 18.59 -8.21 -0.90
N LEU A 291 19.83 -8.64 -0.69
CA LEU A 291 20.84 -8.73 -1.73
C LEU A 291 20.93 -10.18 -2.23
N LEU A 292 21.40 -10.32 -3.47
CA LEU A 292 21.73 -11.61 -4.05
C LEU A 292 22.81 -12.29 -3.18
N THR A 293 22.60 -13.56 -2.83
CA THR A 293 23.56 -14.34 -2.04
C THR A 293 24.35 -15.30 -2.92
N PRO A 294 25.52 -15.79 -2.47
CA PRO A 294 26.29 -16.80 -3.20
C PRO A 294 25.49 -18.06 -3.55
N ALA A 295 24.59 -18.50 -2.65
CA ALA A 295 23.72 -19.64 -2.93
C ALA A 295 22.77 -19.38 -4.12
N GLU A 296 22.34 -18.13 -4.32
CA GLU A 296 21.49 -17.73 -5.43
C GLU A 296 22.28 -17.51 -6.73
N GLU A 297 23.57 -17.18 -6.62
CA GLU A 297 24.50 -17.18 -7.75
C GLU A 297 24.73 -18.61 -8.28
N GLU A 298 24.82 -19.59 -7.38
CA GLU A 298 24.97 -21.02 -7.72
C GLU A 298 23.71 -21.61 -8.40
N THR A 299 22.52 -21.33 -7.87
CA THR A 299 21.26 -21.82 -8.45
C THR A 299 20.88 -21.08 -9.73
N GLY A 300 21.36 -19.86 -9.92
CA GLY A 300 21.29 -19.08 -11.15
C GLY A 300 19.92 -18.46 -11.44
N VAL A 301 18.85 -19.26 -11.54
CA VAL A 301 17.51 -18.82 -12.01
C VAL A 301 16.42 -18.85 -10.94
N TYR A 302 16.70 -19.39 -9.76
CA TYR A 302 15.73 -19.48 -8.67
C TYR A 302 16.37 -19.29 -7.30
N SER A 303 15.62 -18.75 -6.34
CA SER A 303 16.03 -18.65 -4.94
C SER A 303 15.24 -19.66 -4.09
N ASN A 304 15.95 -20.45 -3.29
CA ASN A 304 15.38 -21.35 -2.28
C ASN A 304 15.29 -20.72 -0.88
N ARG A 305 15.57 -19.42 -0.75
CA ARG A 305 15.66 -18.73 0.55
C ARG A 305 14.40 -18.88 1.41
N PHE A 306 13.25 -19.05 0.77
CA PHE A 306 11.94 -19.17 1.40
C PHE A 306 11.23 -20.49 1.08
N ALA A 307 11.98 -21.50 0.63
CA ALA A 307 11.43 -22.82 0.36
C ALA A 307 11.27 -23.63 1.66
N ALA A 308 10.42 -24.65 1.61
CA ALA A 308 10.17 -25.63 2.67
C ALA A 308 9.57 -25.09 3.98
N HIS A 309 8.95 -23.90 3.98
CA HIS A 309 8.12 -23.45 5.10
C HIS A 309 6.70 -23.97 4.99
N ILE A 310 6.14 -24.40 6.12
CA ILE A 310 4.72 -24.75 6.25
C ILE A 310 3.93 -23.53 6.72
N VAL A 311 2.89 -23.20 5.97
CA VAL A 311 2.09 -21.99 6.15
C VAL A 311 0.60 -22.26 6.08
N HIS A 312 -0.21 -21.43 6.76
CA HIS A 312 -1.66 -21.45 6.65
C HIS A 312 -2.10 -20.92 5.29
N TYR A 313 -2.61 -21.80 4.44
CA TYR A 313 -2.87 -21.47 3.04
C TYR A 313 -3.98 -20.41 2.85
N PRO A 314 -5.12 -20.45 3.57
CA PRO A 314 -6.13 -19.40 3.43
C PRO A 314 -5.62 -17.99 3.79
N ARG A 315 -4.75 -17.89 4.79
CA ARG A 315 -4.09 -16.64 5.20
C ARG A 315 -3.05 -16.18 4.17
N LEU A 316 -2.25 -17.10 3.64
CA LEU A 316 -1.31 -16.83 2.55
C LEU A 316 -2.02 -16.27 1.32
N TYR A 317 -3.09 -16.93 0.88
CA TYR A 317 -3.86 -16.50 -0.28
C TYR A 317 -4.52 -15.13 -0.10
N ALA A 318 -5.04 -14.84 1.09
CA ALA A 318 -5.56 -13.51 1.41
C ALA A 318 -4.46 -12.44 1.35
N LEU A 319 -3.27 -12.76 1.88
CA LEU A 319 -2.13 -11.85 1.91
C LEU A 319 -1.55 -11.59 0.50
N PHE A 320 -1.57 -12.58 -0.40
CA PHE A 320 -1.26 -12.36 -1.81
C PHE A 320 -2.14 -11.27 -2.41
N LYS A 321 -3.47 -11.36 -2.22
CA LYS A 321 -4.41 -10.35 -2.73
C LYS A 321 -4.17 -8.98 -2.14
N GLU A 322 -3.90 -8.91 -0.84
CA GLU A 322 -3.60 -7.66 -0.13
C GLU A 322 -2.34 -6.97 -0.67
N ARG A 323 -1.30 -7.75 -1.02
CA ARG A 323 -0.05 -7.24 -1.60
C ARG A 323 -0.07 -7.13 -3.13
N GLY A 324 -1.22 -7.36 -3.78
CA GLY A 324 -1.35 -7.25 -5.24
C GLY A 324 -0.76 -8.42 -6.04
N TRP A 325 -0.44 -9.53 -5.38
CA TRP A 325 -0.01 -10.77 -6.02
C TRP A 325 -1.20 -11.55 -6.56
N GLN A 326 -1.08 -12.03 -7.80
CA GLN A 326 -2.07 -12.84 -8.49
C GLN A 326 -1.72 -14.32 -8.33
N ALA A 327 -2.65 -15.09 -7.75
CA ALA A 327 -2.53 -16.53 -7.62
C ALA A 327 -3.89 -17.18 -7.88
N ASN A 328 -3.89 -18.37 -8.47
CA ASN A 328 -5.06 -19.24 -8.43
C ASN A 328 -5.18 -19.81 -7.01
N PHE A 329 -6.41 -20.07 -6.59
CA PHE A 329 -6.61 -20.70 -5.30
C PHE A 329 -6.25 -22.19 -5.39
N LEU A 330 -5.32 -22.68 -4.57
CA LEU A 330 -5.05 -24.11 -4.44
C LEU A 330 -6.32 -24.86 -4.07
N GLY A 331 -6.61 -25.91 -4.84
CA GLY A 331 -7.83 -26.69 -4.72
C GLY A 331 -8.15 -27.44 -5.99
N ARG A 332 -9.26 -28.19 -5.97
CA ARG A 332 -9.64 -29.09 -7.07
C ARG A 332 -10.16 -28.38 -8.33
N TYR A 333 -10.54 -27.11 -8.20
CA TYR A 333 -11.18 -26.31 -9.22
C TYR A 333 -10.30 -25.14 -9.67
N ASP A 334 -10.67 -24.47 -10.78
CA ASP A 334 -10.06 -23.23 -11.28
C ASP A 334 -8.53 -23.25 -11.48
N GLY A 335 -7.97 -24.40 -11.85
CA GLY A 335 -6.52 -24.53 -12.10
C GLY A 335 -5.67 -24.50 -10.83
N GLY A 336 -6.25 -24.83 -9.67
CA GLY A 336 -5.61 -24.86 -8.34
C GLY A 336 -4.60 -25.99 -8.08
N TYR A 337 -4.11 -26.65 -9.13
CA TYR A 337 -3.06 -27.68 -9.02
C TYR A 337 -1.64 -27.10 -9.10
N GLU A 338 -1.49 -25.86 -9.58
CA GLU A 338 -0.20 -25.14 -9.60
C GLU A 338 -0.27 -23.92 -8.68
N GLY A 339 0.37 -23.99 -7.50
CA GLY A 339 0.50 -22.83 -6.63
C GLY A 339 1.62 -21.92 -7.14
N LYS A 340 1.28 -21.00 -8.04
CA LYS A 340 2.18 -19.95 -8.52
C LYS A 340 1.55 -18.59 -8.30
N ALA A 341 2.04 -17.88 -7.29
CA ALA A 341 1.72 -16.47 -7.07
C ALA A 341 2.66 -15.58 -7.91
N ARG A 342 2.13 -14.52 -8.51
CA ARG A 342 2.90 -13.62 -9.40
C ARG A 342 2.60 -12.16 -9.09
N ALA A 343 3.62 -11.31 -9.06
CA ALA A 343 3.44 -9.86 -8.99
C ALA A 343 4.41 -9.13 -9.91
N GLU A 344 4.00 -7.93 -10.31
CA GLU A 344 4.72 -7.05 -11.22
C GLU A 344 5.54 -6.02 -10.42
N PHE A 345 6.79 -5.81 -10.83
CA PHE A 345 7.77 -4.91 -10.21
C PHE A 345 8.48 -4.10 -11.31
N GLY A 346 9.15 -3.01 -10.94
CA GLY A 346 9.90 -2.22 -11.92
C GLY A 346 9.00 -1.61 -12.99
N ASP A 347 7.88 -1.00 -12.60
CA ASP A 347 6.84 -0.51 -13.52
C ASP A 347 6.29 -1.59 -14.50
N GLY A 348 6.28 -2.85 -14.05
CA GLY A 348 5.75 -4.00 -14.80
C GLY A 348 6.70 -4.58 -15.84
N GLU A 349 7.94 -4.08 -15.89
CA GLU A 349 9.01 -4.69 -16.67
C GLU A 349 9.41 -6.06 -16.09
N TRP A 350 9.37 -6.21 -14.76
CA TRP A 350 9.78 -7.42 -14.06
C TRP A 350 8.61 -8.09 -13.38
N ARG A 351 8.66 -9.41 -13.29
CA ARG A 351 7.67 -10.20 -12.57
C ARG A 351 8.36 -11.18 -11.65
N ALA A 352 8.01 -11.16 -10.38
CA ALA A 352 8.41 -12.20 -9.44
C ALA A 352 7.34 -13.30 -9.40
N CYS A 353 7.80 -14.53 -9.25
CA CYS A 353 6.98 -15.72 -9.17
C CYS A 353 7.34 -16.49 -7.90
N PHE A 354 6.37 -16.72 -7.04
CA PHE A 354 6.55 -17.47 -5.80
C PHE A 354 5.74 -18.77 -5.86
N PHE A 355 6.45 -19.88 -5.73
CA PHE A 355 5.89 -21.22 -5.85
C PHE A 355 5.47 -21.75 -4.48
N HIS A 356 4.37 -22.48 -4.46
CA HIS A 356 3.81 -23.14 -3.28
C HIS A 356 2.96 -24.33 -3.72
N GLU A 357 2.76 -25.28 -2.82
CA GLU A 357 1.99 -26.48 -3.07
C GLU A 357 1.25 -26.92 -1.80
N PRO A 358 0.21 -27.76 -1.90
CA PRO A 358 -0.42 -28.34 -0.71
C PRO A 358 0.62 -29.06 0.17
N ALA A 359 0.64 -28.78 1.47
CA ALA A 359 1.63 -29.38 2.39
C ALA A 359 1.41 -30.89 2.64
N ALA A 360 0.24 -31.40 2.29
CA ALA A 360 -0.12 -32.81 2.40
C ALA A 360 -1.04 -33.20 1.23
N GLU A 361 -1.15 -34.50 0.96
CA GLU A 361 -2.15 -35.07 0.04
C GLU A 361 -3.61 -34.96 0.57
N ASP A 362 -3.79 -34.38 1.75
CA ASP A 362 -5.08 -34.23 2.40
C ASP A 362 -5.85 -33.05 1.77
N TYR A 363 -6.47 -33.35 0.64
CA TYR A 363 -7.59 -32.57 0.16
C TYR A 363 -8.75 -32.80 1.14
N GLY A 364 -8.79 -32.04 2.25
CA GLY A 364 -10.08 -31.76 2.88
C GLY A 364 -11.07 -31.30 1.81
N ASP A 365 -12.38 -31.54 2.01
CA ASP A 365 -13.42 -31.62 0.96
C ASP A 365 -13.40 -30.55 -0.17
N TYR A 366 -12.72 -29.40 -0.03
CA TYR A 366 -12.57 -28.38 -1.08
C TYR A 366 -11.20 -27.66 -1.21
N ALA A 367 -10.33 -27.61 -0.19
CA ALA A 367 -9.09 -26.80 -0.19
C ALA A 367 -8.06 -27.26 0.86
N PRO A 368 -6.74 -27.06 0.65
CA PRO A 368 -5.74 -27.37 1.67
C PRO A 368 -5.74 -26.33 2.79
N ASP A 369 -5.67 -26.78 4.04
CA ASP A 369 -5.47 -25.90 5.20
C ASP A 369 -4.07 -25.30 5.24
N HIS A 370 -3.09 -26.05 4.75
CA HIS A 370 -1.67 -25.71 4.79
C HIS A 370 -1.01 -25.86 3.42
N ALA A 371 -0.06 -24.98 3.13
CA ALA A 371 0.81 -25.07 1.97
C ALA A 371 2.27 -25.21 2.39
N ALA A 372 3.04 -25.93 1.60
CA ALA A 372 4.49 -25.86 1.58
C ALA A 372 4.91 -24.80 0.58
N THR A 373 5.86 -23.96 0.98
CA THR A 373 6.44 -22.91 0.14
C THR A 373 7.63 -23.45 -0.64
N ASP A 374 7.91 -22.87 -1.80
CA ASP A 374 8.98 -23.30 -2.69
C ASP A 374 9.67 -22.06 -3.32
N GLN A 375 10.37 -22.27 -4.44
CA GLN A 375 11.23 -21.32 -5.10
C GLN A 375 10.62 -19.95 -5.38
N VAL A 376 11.48 -18.93 -5.40
CA VAL A 376 11.21 -17.61 -6.01
C VAL A 376 11.97 -17.51 -7.32
N ARG A 377 11.29 -17.08 -8.39
CA ARG A 377 11.85 -16.90 -9.74
C ARG A 377 11.47 -15.55 -10.32
N PHE A 378 12.22 -15.08 -11.30
CA PHE A 378 11.98 -13.79 -11.95
C PHE A 378 11.82 -13.94 -13.46
N GLU A 379 10.91 -13.15 -14.01
CA GLU A 379 10.66 -13.04 -15.44
C GLU A 379 10.79 -11.57 -15.88
N ARG A 380 11.44 -11.30 -17.01
CA ARG A 380 11.48 -9.97 -17.65
C ARG A 380 10.46 -9.92 -18.80
N ARG A 381 9.83 -8.77 -18.99
CA ARG A 381 8.95 -8.50 -20.13
C ARG A 381 9.77 -8.46 -21.42
N ASP A 382 9.31 -9.20 -22.43
CA ASP A 382 9.87 -9.24 -23.78
C ASP A 382 8.71 -9.12 -24.78
N GLY A 383 8.41 -7.88 -25.19
CA GLY A 383 7.19 -7.55 -25.92
C GLY A 383 5.93 -7.98 -25.15
N ARG A 384 5.14 -8.88 -25.75
CA ARG A 384 3.94 -9.47 -25.12
C ARG A 384 4.23 -10.73 -24.29
N ARG A 385 5.47 -11.25 -24.33
CA ARG A 385 5.88 -12.46 -23.63
C ARG A 385 6.64 -12.12 -22.35
N ARG A 386 6.80 -13.13 -21.50
CA ARG A 386 7.64 -13.10 -20.30
C ARG A 386 8.73 -14.14 -20.48
N ARG A 387 9.96 -13.77 -20.15
CA ARG A 387 11.13 -14.65 -20.25
C ARG A 387 11.73 -14.80 -18.86
N GLU A 388 11.96 -16.03 -18.42
CA GLU A 388 12.71 -16.31 -17.19
C GLU A 388 14.16 -15.80 -17.34
N VAL A 389 14.68 -15.17 -16.29
CA VAL A 389 15.99 -14.51 -16.29
C VAL A 389 16.84 -14.99 -15.12
N PRO A 390 18.17 -15.06 -15.28
CA PRO A 390 19.08 -15.27 -14.15
C PRO A 390 18.87 -14.21 -13.06
N LEU A 391 18.97 -14.62 -11.80
CA LEU A 391 18.82 -13.72 -10.65
C LEU A 391 19.84 -12.57 -10.66
N ALA A 392 21.04 -12.83 -11.18
CA ALA A 392 22.09 -11.82 -11.36
C ALA A 392 21.73 -10.70 -12.35
N GLU A 393 20.77 -10.91 -13.25
CA GLU A 393 20.27 -9.86 -14.17
C GLU A 393 19.14 -9.03 -13.55
N VAL A 394 18.57 -9.45 -12.42
CA VAL A 394 17.46 -8.75 -11.76
C VAL A 394 17.97 -7.50 -11.05
N PRO A 395 17.37 -6.30 -11.28
CA PRO A 395 17.78 -5.09 -10.60
C PRO A 395 17.69 -5.24 -9.07
N PRO A 396 18.66 -4.74 -8.28
CA PRO A 396 18.64 -4.89 -6.82
C PRO A 396 17.38 -4.38 -6.14
N LEU A 397 16.76 -3.31 -6.66
CA LEU A 397 15.46 -2.82 -6.18
C LEU A 397 14.36 -3.87 -6.37
N VAL A 398 14.24 -4.40 -7.59
CA VAL A 398 13.23 -5.42 -7.92
C VAL A 398 13.42 -6.67 -7.08
N PHE A 399 14.66 -7.15 -6.97
CA PHE A 399 14.99 -8.33 -6.17
C PHE A 399 14.66 -8.09 -4.69
N SER A 400 15.14 -6.99 -4.12
CA SER A 400 14.91 -6.66 -2.70
C SER A 400 13.41 -6.56 -2.38
N GLU A 401 12.65 -5.87 -3.22
CA GLU A 401 11.22 -5.63 -2.99
C GLU A 401 10.38 -6.89 -3.15
N ALA A 402 10.68 -7.72 -4.15
CA ALA A 402 9.99 -9.00 -4.33
C ALA A 402 10.29 -9.98 -3.20
N MET A 403 11.56 -10.12 -2.80
CA MET A 403 11.96 -11.00 -1.70
C MET A 403 11.40 -10.53 -0.36
N ARG A 404 11.22 -9.22 -0.17
CA ARG A 404 10.56 -8.64 0.99
C ARG A 404 9.09 -9.05 1.09
N ASP A 405 8.37 -9.07 -0.03
CA ASP A 405 6.99 -9.57 -0.05
C ASP A 405 6.94 -11.05 0.30
N VAL A 406 7.85 -11.86 -0.24
CA VAL A 406 7.91 -13.30 0.06
C VAL A 406 8.26 -13.56 1.52
N ASP A 407 9.23 -12.84 2.11
CA ASP A 407 9.52 -12.92 3.55
C ASP A 407 8.28 -12.57 4.40
N LEU A 408 7.53 -11.53 4.02
CA LEU A 408 6.28 -11.18 4.70
C LEU A 408 5.27 -12.33 4.62
N PHE A 409 5.11 -12.94 3.44
CA PHE A 409 4.20 -14.08 3.25
C PHE A 409 4.58 -15.23 4.18
N VAL A 410 5.82 -15.68 4.13
CA VAL A 410 6.31 -16.79 4.96
C VAL A 410 6.22 -16.45 6.44
N GLY A 411 6.72 -15.29 6.85
CA GLY A 411 6.81 -14.89 8.25
C GLY A 411 5.44 -14.69 8.93
N VAL A 412 4.44 -14.16 8.21
CA VAL A 412 3.09 -13.94 8.78
C VAL A 412 2.25 -15.20 8.80
N THR A 413 2.42 -16.07 7.79
CA THR A 413 1.51 -17.19 7.57
C THR A 413 2.07 -18.52 8.07
N SER A 414 3.34 -18.57 8.47
CA SER A 414 3.92 -19.79 9.04
C SER A 414 3.16 -20.26 10.27
N ILE A 415 3.00 -21.57 10.38
CA ILE A 415 2.42 -22.22 11.57
C ILE A 415 3.21 -21.88 12.84
N ALA A 416 4.51 -21.57 12.71
CA ALA A 416 5.39 -21.12 13.80
C ALA A 416 4.99 -19.75 14.41
N ALA A 417 4.18 -18.97 13.70
CA ALA A 417 3.64 -17.70 14.16
C ALA A 417 2.24 -17.83 14.77
N ASP A 418 1.62 -19.03 14.77
CA ASP A 418 0.31 -19.30 15.38
C ASP A 418 0.50 -19.64 16.89
N PRO A 419 0.04 -18.76 17.80
CA PRO A 419 0.21 -18.96 19.24
C PRO A 419 -0.66 -20.09 19.81
N GLU A 420 -1.69 -20.53 19.10
CA GLU A 420 -2.60 -21.61 19.51
C GLU A 420 -2.20 -22.97 18.91
N TRP A 421 -1.14 -23.03 18.10
CA TRP A 421 -0.75 -24.26 17.41
C TRP A 421 -0.44 -25.41 18.38
N ALA A 422 0.26 -25.10 19.48
CA ALA A 422 0.64 -26.08 20.50
C ALA A 422 -0.57 -26.75 21.19
N ASP A 423 -1.73 -26.11 21.19
CA ASP A 423 -2.93 -26.58 21.89
C ASP A 423 -3.80 -27.53 21.04
N ARG A 424 -3.46 -27.77 19.76
CA ARG A 424 -4.32 -28.49 18.80
C ARG A 424 -4.14 -30.02 18.72
N GLY A 425 -3.17 -30.61 19.41
CA GLY A 425 -2.94 -32.07 19.35
C GLY A 425 -2.37 -32.58 18.02
N GLU A 426 -2.45 -33.91 17.79
CA GLU A 426 -1.79 -34.75 16.75
C GLU A 426 -0.91 -34.02 15.72
N ASP A 427 0.40 -34.08 15.97
CA ASP A 427 1.30 -33.00 15.61
C ASP A 427 2.21 -33.40 14.43
N ARG A 428 1.64 -33.46 13.22
CA ARG A 428 2.39 -33.80 11.98
C ARG A 428 3.54 -32.82 11.70
N TYR A 429 3.48 -31.60 12.25
CA TYR A 429 4.52 -30.56 12.09
C TYR A 429 5.12 -30.09 13.43
N ALA A 430 4.98 -30.86 14.51
CA ALA A 430 5.48 -30.57 15.86
C ALA A 430 6.94 -30.12 15.88
N ALA A 431 7.75 -30.88 15.14
CA ALA A 431 9.20 -30.72 15.09
C ALA A 431 9.57 -29.43 14.37
N TYR A 432 8.90 -29.12 13.25
CA TYR A 432 9.06 -27.86 12.53
C TYR A 432 8.61 -26.67 13.38
N TRP A 433 7.44 -26.77 14.04
CA TRP A 433 6.93 -25.67 14.87
C TRP A 433 7.91 -25.35 16.03
N ARG A 434 8.41 -26.37 16.73
CA ARG A 434 9.37 -26.19 17.84
C ARG A 434 10.66 -25.51 17.41
N THR A 435 11.19 -25.84 16.22
CA THR A 435 12.42 -25.22 15.71
C THR A 435 12.18 -23.81 15.17
N ALA A 436 11.06 -23.58 14.47
CA ALA A 436 10.79 -22.31 13.80
C ALA A 436 10.24 -21.21 14.74
N THR A 437 9.50 -21.56 15.79
CA THR A 437 8.81 -20.58 16.66
C THR A 437 9.75 -19.65 17.42
N PHE A 438 10.92 -20.17 17.81
CA PHE A 438 12.00 -19.46 18.51
C PHE A 438 13.33 -19.56 17.75
N GLY A 439 13.27 -19.75 16.42
CA GLY A 439 14.43 -19.84 15.56
C GLY A 439 15.18 -18.51 15.39
N GLU A 440 16.09 -18.45 14.43
CA GLU A 440 16.75 -17.18 14.07
C GLU A 440 15.75 -16.12 13.60
N LEU A 441 16.10 -14.84 13.78
CA LEU A 441 15.24 -13.74 13.36
C LEU A 441 15.20 -13.66 11.83
N THR A 442 13.99 -13.52 11.27
CA THR A 442 13.84 -13.11 9.88
C THR A 442 14.31 -11.66 9.70
N ALA A 443 14.61 -11.24 8.48
CA ALA A 443 15.07 -9.87 8.21
C ALA A 443 14.06 -8.81 8.72
N ASN A 444 12.76 -9.09 8.61
CA ASN A 444 11.72 -8.23 9.16
C ASN A 444 11.75 -8.16 10.69
N ALA A 445 12.11 -9.26 11.36
CA ALA A 445 12.25 -9.29 12.81
C ALA A 445 13.52 -8.57 13.31
N GLU A 446 14.62 -8.61 12.55
CA GLU A 446 15.81 -7.80 12.82
C GLU A 446 15.53 -6.29 12.69
N VAL A 447 14.84 -5.88 11.63
CA VAL A 447 14.39 -4.49 11.48
C VAL A 447 13.51 -4.04 12.66
N ARG A 448 12.63 -4.93 13.16
CA ARG A 448 11.82 -4.66 14.35
C ARG A 448 12.68 -4.52 15.61
N ARG A 449 13.71 -5.34 15.76
CA ARG A 449 14.69 -5.24 16.86
C ARG A 449 15.38 -3.88 16.85
N GLU A 450 15.87 -3.43 15.70
CA GLU A 450 16.54 -2.12 15.54
C GLU A 450 15.60 -0.93 15.81
N ALA A 451 14.33 -1.05 15.45
CA ALA A 451 13.31 -0.06 15.78
C ALA A 451 13.05 -0.04 17.30
N LEU A 452 12.93 -1.20 17.94
CA LEU A 452 12.75 -1.32 19.39
C LEU A 452 13.94 -0.73 20.16
N GLU A 453 15.17 -0.99 19.74
CA GLU A 453 16.38 -0.44 20.37
C GLU A 453 16.34 1.10 20.49
N ARG A 454 15.74 1.78 19.50
CA ARG A 454 15.59 3.25 19.47
C ARG A 454 14.34 3.77 20.17
N ILE A 455 13.29 2.95 20.25
CA ILE A 455 12.00 3.33 20.86
C ILE A 455 11.99 3.05 22.36
N LEU A 456 12.49 1.87 22.78
CA LEU A 456 12.44 1.37 24.16
C LEU A 456 12.96 2.38 25.21
N PRO A 457 14.11 3.06 25.02
CA PRO A 457 14.62 4.02 26.02
C PRO A 457 13.68 5.19 26.31
N ARG A 458 12.71 5.46 25.42
CA ARG A 458 11.73 6.55 25.55
C ARG A 458 10.40 6.09 26.15
N LEU A 459 10.25 4.80 26.41
CA LEU A 459 9.02 4.24 26.99
C LEU A 459 9.04 4.29 28.51
N LYS A 460 7.85 4.33 29.12
CA LYS A 460 7.68 4.31 30.58
C LYS A 460 8.15 3.01 31.24
N ILE A 461 8.41 1.96 30.45
CA ILE A 461 8.83 0.63 30.91
C ILE A 461 10.32 0.37 30.60
N ALA A 462 11.09 1.39 30.23
CA ALA A 462 12.48 1.26 29.79
C ALA A 462 13.37 0.58 30.84
N ASP A 463 13.19 0.90 32.12
CA ASP A 463 13.93 0.31 33.25
C ASP A 463 13.64 -1.19 33.46
N ARG A 464 12.53 -1.68 32.89
CA ARG A 464 12.08 -3.07 32.97
C ARG A 464 12.40 -3.88 31.72
N CYS A 465 12.90 -3.26 30.66
CA CYS A 465 13.09 -3.91 29.37
C CYS A 465 14.56 -3.97 28.97
N ALA A 466 14.98 -5.08 28.36
CA ALA A 466 16.27 -5.23 27.72
C ALA A 466 16.14 -6.06 26.43
N LEU A 467 16.93 -5.73 25.42
CA LEU A 467 17.05 -6.58 24.23
C LEU A 467 18.18 -7.58 24.44
N ASP A 468 17.87 -8.87 24.33
CA ASP A 468 18.85 -9.96 24.44
C ASP A 468 18.69 -10.91 23.24
N GLY A 469 19.66 -10.86 22.33
CA GLY A 469 19.62 -11.57 21.05
C GLY A 469 18.29 -11.35 20.32
N ARG A 470 17.54 -12.44 20.15
CA ARG A 470 16.25 -12.52 19.46
C ARG A 470 15.01 -12.23 20.33
N PHE A 471 15.23 -11.80 21.58
CA PHE A 471 14.16 -11.56 22.55
C PHE A 471 14.14 -10.12 23.07
N LEU A 472 12.94 -9.63 23.34
CA LEU A 472 12.70 -8.53 24.27
C LEU A 472 12.44 -9.13 25.65
N VAL A 473 13.39 -8.96 26.56
CA VAL A 473 13.27 -9.35 27.97
C VAL A 473 12.52 -8.27 28.73
N VAL A 474 11.48 -8.66 29.47
CA VAL A 474 10.61 -7.77 30.24
C VAL A 474 10.53 -8.28 31.67
N ARG A 475 11.00 -7.47 32.63
CA ARG A 475 10.91 -7.75 34.07
C ARG A 475 9.56 -7.26 34.61
N GLY A 476 8.67 -8.20 34.92
CA GLY A 476 7.44 -7.94 35.66
C GLY A 476 7.65 -7.93 37.17
N GLY A 477 6.55 -7.83 37.91
CA GLY A 477 6.51 -8.00 39.37
C GLY A 477 6.22 -9.43 39.82
N LEU A 478 5.73 -10.31 38.94
CA LEU A 478 5.51 -11.74 39.19
C LEU A 478 6.59 -12.60 38.55
N ARG A 479 6.99 -12.33 37.30
CA ARG A 479 8.05 -13.06 36.57
C ARG A 479 8.87 -12.17 35.63
N THR A 480 9.96 -12.73 35.10
CA THR A 480 10.63 -12.21 33.91
C THR A 480 10.12 -12.94 32.67
N TYR A 481 9.90 -12.18 31.60
CA TYR A 481 9.33 -12.66 30.35
C TYR A 481 10.28 -12.40 29.20
N ARG A 482 10.36 -13.32 28.24
CA ARG A 482 11.17 -13.20 27.02
C ARG A 482 10.22 -13.25 25.82
N ILE A 483 10.00 -12.11 25.17
CA ILE A 483 9.12 -11.99 24.00
C ILE A 483 9.97 -12.16 22.75
N HIS A 484 9.73 -13.22 21.96
CA HIS A 484 10.44 -13.45 20.72
C HIS A 484 10.11 -12.38 19.69
N LEU A 485 11.13 -11.74 19.11
CA LEU A 485 10.94 -10.59 18.22
C LEU A 485 10.33 -10.97 16.87
N GLY A 486 10.49 -12.24 16.45
CA GLY A 486 9.91 -12.79 15.22
C GLY A 486 8.42 -13.10 15.33
N SER A 487 8.06 -13.97 16.28
CA SER A 487 6.70 -14.53 16.46
C SER A 487 5.84 -13.75 17.46
N ALA A 488 6.43 -12.89 18.29
CA ALA A 488 5.79 -12.28 19.47
C ALA A 488 5.34 -13.30 20.54
N ASN A 489 5.86 -14.53 20.49
CA ASN A 489 5.60 -15.58 21.48
C ASN A 489 6.41 -15.33 22.75
N ILE A 490 5.88 -15.73 23.90
CA ILE A 490 6.41 -15.38 25.21
C ILE A 490 6.91 -16.64 25.90
N LEU A 491 8.13 -16.58 26.42
CA LEU A 491 8.68 -17.54 27.37
C LEU A 491 8.77 -16.86 28.75
N MET A 492 8.58 -17.61 29.83
CA MET A 492 8.72 -17.15 31.20
C MET A 492 9.99 -17.76 31.81
N GLU A 493 10.79 -16.93 32.46
CA GLU A 493 11.93 -17.41 33.24
C GLU A 493 11.49 -17.97 34.60
N PRO A 494 12.24 -18.93 35.19
CA PRO A 494 13.50 -19.50 34.70
C PRO A 494 13.36 -20.76 33.83
N ASP A 495 12.16 -21.34 33.72
CA ASP A 495 11.93 -22.65 33.10
C ASP A 495 11.65 -22.59 31.58
N ASP A 496 11.70 -21.38 31.00
CA ASP A 496 11.27 -21.09 29.63
C ASP A 496 9.85 -21.62 29.35
N SER A 497 8.95 -21.56 30.34
CA SER A 497 7.55 -21.97 30.16
C SER A 497 6.83 -21.02 29.20
N TYR A 498 6.08 -21.58 28.26
CA TYR A 498 5.34 -20.80 27.27
C TYR A 498 4.13 -20.09 27.89
N LEU A 499 3.96 -18.81 27.56
CA LEU A 499 2.79 -18.00 27.97
C LEU A 499 1.99 -17.58 26.74
N CYS A 500 0.78 -18.10 26.61
CA CYS A 500 -0.14 -17.73 25.53
C CYS A 500 -0.98 -16.52 25.94
N ILE A 501 -0.85 -15.43 25.18
CA ILE A 501 -1.68 -14.22 25.32
C ILE A 501 -2.29 -13.91 23.96
N VAL A 502 -3.60 -14.09 23.86
CA VAL A 502 -4.39 -13.77 22.66
C VAL A 502 -4.93 -12.34 22.80
N PRO A 503 -4.48 -11.38 21.98
CA PRO A 503 -4.97 -10.02 22.05
C PRO A 503 -6.43 -9.93 21.56
N SER A 504 -7.28 -9.21 22.29
CA SER A 504 -8.65 -8.88 21.87
C SER A 504 -8.66 -7.76 20.81
N ARG A 505 -8.24 -8.10 19.58
CA ARG A 505 -7.99 -7.19 18.43
C ARG A 505 -6.93 -6.10 18.72
N PRO A 506 -5.97 -5.85 17.81
CA PRO A 506 -5.04 -4.74 17.98
C PRO A 506 -5.79 -3.41 17.80
N LYS A 507 -6.18 -2.77 18.90
CA LYS A 507 -6.42 -1.32 18.91
C LYS A 507 -5.11 -0.66 19.33
N SER A 508 -4.39 -0.11 18.36
CA SER A 508 -3.35 0.87 18.67
C SER A 508 -4.03 2.10 19.28
N ASP A 509 -3.91 2.29 20.58
CA ASP A 509 -4.42 3.45 21.30
C ASP A 509 -3.64 4.76 20.97
N GLY A 510 -2.69 4.72 20.03
CA GLY A 510 -1.94 5.88 19.55
C GLY A 510 -1.02 6.55 20.58
N LYS A 511 -0.84 5.96 21.77
CA LYS A 511 -0.05 6.56 22.88
C LYS A 511 1.46 6.44 22.70
N VAL A 512 1.92 5.50 21.88
CA VAL A 512 3.34 5.26 21.62
C VAL A 512 3.63 5.62 20.16
N PHE A 513 4.63 6.47 19.97
CA PHE A 513 5.11 6.79 18.62
C PHE A 513 5.75 5.53 17.99
N LEU A 514 5.30 5.19 16.79
CA LEU A 514 5.94 4.19 15.94
C LEU A 514 6.40 4.87 14.64
N PRO A 515 7.64 4.60 14.17
CA PRO A 515 8.18 5.22 12.96
C PRO A 515 7.43 4.83 11.68
N PHE A 516 6.66 3.74 11.72
CA PHE A 516 5.81 3.23 10.63
C PHE A 516 4.71 2.34 11.22
N GLU A 517 3.74 1.92 10.40
CA GLU A 517 2.76 0.91 10.81
C GLU A 517 3.34 -0.51 10.71
N ASP A 518 3.30 -1.24 11.83
CA ASP A 518 3.65 -2.66 11.91
C ASP A 518 2.88 -3.31 13.06
N ASP A 519 1.99 -4.24 12.71
CA ASP A 519 1.10 -4.91 13.66
C ASP A 519 1.87 -5.79 14.64
N ARG A 520 2.96 -6.42 14.20
CA ARG A 520 3.77 -7.31 15.04
C ARG A 520 4.57 -6.51 16.08
N LEU A 521 5.18 -5.40 15.69
CA LEU A 521 5.84 -4.46 16.59
C LEU A 521 4.85 -3.89 17.60
N SER A 522 3.66 -3.50 17.14
CA SER A 522 2.58 -3.02 18.01
C SER A 522 2.14 -4.08 19.02
N LEU A 523 2.04 -5.35 18.58
CA LEU A 523 1.72 -6.48 19.45
C LEU A 523 2.82 -6.77 20.48
N ILE A 524 4.09 -6.78 20.07
CA ILE A 524 5.24 -6.96 20.97
C ILE A 524 5.24 -5.88 22.05
N LEU A 525 5.06 -4.61 21.66
CA LEU A 525 4.99 -3.49 22.61
C LEU A 525 3.77 -3.62 23.54
N SER A 526 2.60 -3.96 23.02
CA SER A 526 1.39 -4.19 23.82
C SER A 526 1.62 -5.26 24.88
N LYS A 527 2.19 -6.42 24.49
CA LYS A 527 2.59 -7.50 25.40
C LYS A 527 3.62 -7.01 26.42
N ALA A 528 4.64 -6.26 26.00
CA ALA A 528 5.65 -5.72 26.91
C ALA A 528 5.05 -4.78 27.96
N PHE A 529 4.13 -3.89 27.59
CA PHE A 529 3.44 -3.02 28.55
C PHE A 529 2.55 -3.80 29.53
N LEU A 530 1.82 -4.80 29.04
CA LEU A 530 1.00 -5.68 29.87
C LEU A 530 1.85 -6.43 30.90
N LEU A 531 2.93 -7.07 30.44
CA LEU A 531 3.81 -7.92 31.25
C LEU A 531 4.70 -7.13 32.21
N ALA A 532 5.14 -5.92 31.82
CA ALA A 532 5.82 -5.02 32.74
C ALA A 532 4.93 -4.60 33.93
N ALA A 533 3.60 -4.75 33.80
CA ALA A 533 2.61 -4.50 34.86
C ALA A 533 1.83 -5.78 35.24
N ASP A 534 2.45 -6.94 35.14
CA ASP A 534 1.84 -8.27 35.38
C ASP A 534 1.05 -8.39 36.71
N SER A 535 1.49 -7.72 37.78
CA SER A 535 0.82 -7.68 39.08
C SER A 535 -0.53 -6.97 39.07
N LYS A 536 -0.85 -6.25 37.99
CA LYS A 536 -2.14 -5.58 37.76
C LYS A 536 -3.02 -6.32 36.76
N ILE A 537 -2.58 -7.46 36.22
CA ILE A 537 -3.40 -8.28 35.32
C ILE A 537 -4.55 -8.86 36.12
N THR A 538 -5.79 -8.68 35.64
CA THR A 538 -7.00 -9.23 36.25
C THR A 538 -7.55 -10.44 35.50
N ASP A 539 -7.02 -10.74 34.31
CA ASP A 539 -7.44 -11.88 33.51
C ASP A 539 -6.94 -13.19 34.13
N GLU A 540 -7.87 -13.99 34.65
CA GLU A 540 -7.56 -15.26 35.32
C GLU A 540 -6.92 -16.29 34.40
N THR A 541 -7.19 -16.24 33.09
CA THR A 541 -6.61 -17.17 32.10
C THR A 541 -5.10 -16.94 31.94
N ILE A 542 -4.66 -15.68 32.02
CA ILE A 542 -3.25 -15.29 31.96
C ILE A 542 -2.59 -15.56 33.33
N LEU A 543 -3.23 -15.14 34.43
CA LEU A 543 -2.69 -15.34 35.77
C LEU A 543 -2.46 -16.82 36.12
N THR A 544 -3.37 -17.70 35.68
CA THR A 544 -3.24 -19.13 35.92
C THR A 544 -2.02 -19.72 35.21
N GLN A 545 -1.74 -19.29 33.97
CA GLN A 545 -0.54 -19.71 33.24
C GLN A 545 0.74 -19.20 33.92
N ILE A 546 0.78 -17.92 34.33
CA ILE A 546 1.93 -17.32 35.03
C ILE A 546 2.23 -18.03 36.36
N LYS A 547 1.19 -18.47 37.09
CA LYS A 547 1.35 -19.15 38.37
C LYS A 547 1.77 -20.63 38.22
N ARG A 548 1.45 -21.27 37.09
CA ARG A 548 1.69 -22.72 36.86
C ARG A 548 3.11 -23.07 36.43
N GLY A 549 3.86 -22.18 35.77
CA GLY A 549 5.22 -22.47 35.29
C GLY A 549 6.30 -22.50 36.39
N GLY A 550 5.95 -22.84 37.63
CA GLY A 550 6.81 -22.72 38.82
C GLY A 550 7.48 -24.02 39.20
#